data_AF-A0AAU4EZL5-F1
#
_entry.id   AF-A0AAU4EZL5-F1
#
_cell.length_a   1.000
_cell.length_b   1.000
_cell.length_c   1.000
_cell.angle_alpha   90.00
_cell.angle_beta   90.00
_cell.angle_gamma   90.00
#
_symmetry.space_group_name_H-M   'P 1'
#
loop_
_entity.id
_entity.type
_entity.pdbx_description
1 polymer ?
#
loop_
_entity_poly.entity_id
_entity_poly.type
_entity_poly.pdbx_seq_one_letter_code
_entity_poly.pdbx_strand_id
1 'polypeptide(L)'
;MTSTEPETAEVTTEATETGAVETPEATEAPETTEAPEAAVATSETPVATSETPVATSETPAATSESATAPRPSRAAGGNAQTVGRRKEAVVRVRVVPGTGEFKLNGRTLEEYFPNKVHQQLIKDPLVLVEKPDAFDIFANLHGGGVSGQAGALRLAIARALIEVDADDRPALKKAGFLTRDARATERKKYGLKKARKAPQYSKR
;
A
#
# COMPACT_ATOMS: atom_id res chain seq x y z
N MET A 1 54.71 -24.20 37.24
CA MET A 1 54.16 -23.12 36.39
C MET A 1 55.09 -22.98 35.21
N THR A 2 54.85 -23.81 34.20
CA THR A 2 55.67 -23.94 33.00
C THR A 2 55.02 -23.12 31.89
N SER A 3 55.76 -22.14 31.39
CA SER A 3 55.38 -21.27 30.27
C SER A 3 55.27 -22.07 28.98
N THR A 4 54.19 -21.85 28.22
CA THR A 4 54.07 -22.25 26.82
C THR A 4 53.14 -21.24 26.14
N GLU A 5 53.74 -20.31 25.41
CA GLU A 5 53.07 -19.57 24.34
C GLU A 5 52.90 -20.49 23.13
N PRO A 6 51.91 -20.20 22.27
CA PRO A 6 52.30 -20.13 20.86
C PRO A 6 51.83 -18.86 20.15
N GLU A 7 52.83 -18.20 19.58
CA GLU A 7 52.83 -17.34 18.40
C GLU A 7 52.20 -18.07 17.19
N THR A 8 51.32 -17.41 16.44
CA THR A 8 51.14 -17.73 15.02
C THR A 8 50.74 -16.49 14.23
N ALA A 9 51.47 -16.33 13.14
CA ALA A 9 51.63 -15.17 12.30
C ALA A 9 50.41 -14.77 11.45
N GLU A 10 50.46 -13.49 11.07
CA GLU A 10 49.73 -12.79 10.03
C GLU A 10 49.85 -13.48 8.66
N VAL A 11 48.77 -13.48 7.86
CA VAL A 11 48.89 -13.46 6.39
C VAL A 11 47.87 -12.48 5.80
N THR A 12 48.47 -11.58 5.05
CA THR A 12 48.01 -10.40 4.34
C THR A 12 47.00 -10.67 3.21
N THR A 13 46.20 -9.64 2.98
CA THR A 13 45.33 -9.34 1.83
C THR A 13 46.03 -9.42 0.47
N GLU A 14 45.35 -9.92 -0.56
CA GLU A 14 45.59 -9.48 -1.94
C GLU A 14 44.27 -9.32 -2.71
N ALA A 15 44.07 -8.09 -3.17
CA ALA A 15 43.16 -7.73 -4.24
C ALA A 15 43.81 -8.12 -5.58
N THR A 16 43.02 -8.62 -6.52
CA THR A 16 43.34 -8.54 -7.94
C THR A 16 42.11 -8.12 -8.74
N GLU A 17 42.35 -7.05 -9.48
CA GLU A 17 41.51 -6.33 -10.41
C GLU A 17 41.54 -7.01 -11.79
N THR A 18 40.65 -6.55 -12.66
CA THR A 18 40.70 -6.53 -14.14
C THR A 18 39.61 -7.32 -14.86
N GLY A 19 38.89 -6.58 -15.71
CA GLY A 19 37.88 -7.10 -16.62
C GLY A 19 36.96 -6.02 -17.19
N ALA A 20 37.51 -4.85 -17.53
CA ALA A 20 36.85 -3.86 -18.38
C ALA A 20 36.95 -4.31 -19.84
N VAL A 21 35.83 -4.31 -20.57
CA VAL A 21 35.81 -4.37 -22.04
C VAL A 21 34.83 -3.31 -22.54
N GLU A 22 35.35 -2.52 -23.48
CA GLU A 22 34.72 -1.41 -24.20
C GLU A 22 33.55 -1.81 -25.12
N THR A 23 32.71 -0.78 -25.32
CA THR A 23 31.66 -0.44 -26.30
C THR A 23 31.87 -0.90 -27.77
N PRO A 24 30.86 -0.90 -28.69
CA PRO A 24 30.27 0.34 -29.22
C PRO A 24 28.76 0.36 -29.58
N GLU A 25 28.32 1.60 -29.72
CA GLU A 25 27.09 2.26 -30.18
C GLU A 25 26.52 1.82 -31.57
N ALA A 26 25.17 1.80 -31.67
CA ALA A 26 24.33 1.91 -32.90
C ALA A 26 22.86 1.59 -32.52
N THR A 27 21.77 2.22 -32.97
CA THR A 27 21.50 3.37 -33.83
C THR A 27 20.02 3.75 -33.56
N GLU A 28 19.80 5.05 -33.58
CA GLU A 28 18.58 5.87 -33.65
C GLU A 28 17.42 5.35 -34.52
N ALA A 29 16.18 5.51 -34.04
CA ALA A 29 15.02 6.08 -34.77
C ALA A 29 13.69 5.94 -33.98
N PRO A 30 12.99 7.04 -33.69
CA PRO A 30 11.53 7.04 -33.66
C PRO A 30 10.96 8.18 -34.51
N GLU A 31 10.25 7.83 -35.58
CA GLU A 31 9.27 8.64 -36.34
C GLU A 31 8.67 7.64 -37.36
N THR A 32 7.37 7.49 -37.56
CA THR A 32 6.33 8.36 -38.16
C THR A 32 5.01 7.58 -37.87
N THR A 33 3.79 8.09 -37.72
CA THR A 33 3.04 9.00 -38.59
C THR A 33 1.74 9.39 -37.90
N GLU A 34 1.46 10.69 -37.99
CA GLU A 34 0.20 11.38 -37.74
C GLU A 34 -0.83 11.09 -38.84
N ALA A 35 -2.10 10.86 -38.47
CA ALA A 35 -3.24 11.17 -39.33
C ALA A 35 -4.55 11.26 -38.52
N PRO A 36 -5.14 12.45 -38.40
CA PRO A 36 -6.55 12.64 -38.07
C PRO A 36 -7.28 13.30 -39.27
N GLU A 37 -8.24 12.58 -39.86
CA GLU A 37 -9.27 13.09 -40.78
C GLU A 37 -10.40 12.04 -40.80
N ALA A 38 -11.68 12.29 -40.99
CA ALA A 38 -12.53 13.47 -41.04
C ALA A 38 -13.99 12.95 -41.06
N ALA A 39 -14.91 13.79 -40.61
CA ALA A 39 -16.33 13.90 -40.98
C ALA A 39 -17.11 12.72 -41.60
N VAL A 40 -18.24 12.36 -40.97
CA VAL A 40 -19.51 12.20 -41.70
C VAL A 40 -20.62 12.88 -40.89
N ALA A 41 -21.18 13.93 -41.50
CA ALA A 41 -22.42 14.56 -41.12
C ALA A 41 -23.60 13.88 -41.85
N THR A 42 -24.74 13.73 -41.18
CA THR A 42 -26.06 13.73 -41.86
C THR A 42 -27.19 14.07 -40.89
N SER A 43 -27.84 15.22 -41.17
CA SER A 43 -29.27 15.57 -41.05
C SER A 43 -30.04 15.23 -39.76
N GLU A 44 -30.39 16.23 -38.95
CA GLU A 44 -31.66 17.01 -38.99
C GLU A 44 -32.90 16.27 -38.50
N THR A 45 -33.52 16.74 -37.40
CA THR A 45 -34.78 17.51 -37.43
C THR A 45 -35.05 18.12 -36.03
N PRO A 46 -35.40 19.40 -35.89
CA PRO A 46 -35.78 20.03 -34.63
C PRO A 46 -37.30 20.01 -34.42
N VAL A 47 -37.75 19.88 -33.17
CA VAL A 47 -39.09 20.32 -32.77
C VAL A 47 -38.96 21.14 -31.50
N ALA A 48 -39.11 22.45 -31.66
CA ALA A 48 -39.36 23.40 -30.60
C ALA A 48 -40.87 23.65 -30.50
N THR A 49 -41.42 23.73 -29.28
CA THR A 49 -42.64 24.50 -28.96
C THR A 49 -42.65 24.82 -27.47
N SER A 50 -42.44 26.12 -27.18
CA SER A 50 -42.94 27.02 -26.12
C SER A 50 -43.28 26.43 -24.73
N GLU A 51 -42.58 26.83 -23.67
CA GLU A 51 -42.80 28.06 -22.85
C GLU A 51 -44.17 28.13 -22.15
N THR A 52 -44.19 28.07 -20.81
CA THR A 52 -44.43 29.25 -19.93
C THR A 52 -44.11 28.92 -18.46
N PRO A 53 -43.56 29.86 -17.67
CA PRO A 53 -43.20 29.68 -16.26
C PRO A 53 -44.30 30.16 -15.30
N VAL A 54 -44.39 29.57 -14.11
CA VAL A 54 -45.08 30.21 -12.98
C VAL A 54 -44.30 29.94 -11.69
N ALA A 55 -44.06 31.02 -10.97
CA ALA A 55 -43.27 31.09 -9.75
C ALA A 55 -44.13 30.90 -8.48
N THR A 56 -43.44 30.45 -7.43
CA THR A 56 -43.65 30.76 -5.99
C THR A 56 -44.89 30.20 -5.27
N SER A 57 -44.64 29.30 -4.33
CA SER A 57 -45.11 29.46 -2.94
C SER A 57 -44.25 28.64 -1.98
N GLU A 58 -43.57 29.36 -1.08
CA GLU A 58 -42.92 28.85 0.12
C GLU A 58 -43.94 28.17 1.04
N THR A 59 -43.54 27.08 1.70
CA THR A 59 -44.06 26.69 3.01
C THR A 59 -42.94 25.96 3.76
N PRO A 60 -42.51 26.47 4.93
CA PRO A 60 -41.42 25.91 5.71
C PRO A 60 -41.95 24.76 6.57
N ALA A 61 -41.44 23.56 6.35
CA ALA A 61 -41.57 22.46 7.31
C ALA A 61 -40.16 22.08 7.76
N ALA A 62 -39.75 22.71 8.87
CA ALA A 62 -38.61 22.29 9.66
C ALA A 62 -38.77 20.81 10.03
N THR A 63 -38.01 19.95 9.36
CA THR A 63 -37.66 18.63 9.89
C THR A 63 -36.20 18.71 10.31
N SER A 64 -36.05 18.74 11.63
CA SER A 64 -34.82 18.69 12.41
C SER A 64 -33.67 17.95 11.71
N GLU A 65 -32.72 18.72 11.20
CA GLU A 65 -31.36 18.28 11.02
C GLU A 65 -30.82 17.91 12.40
N SER A 66 -30.74 16.62 12.68
CA SER A 66 -29.89 16.13 13.76
C SER A 66 -28.45 16.48 13.40
N ALA A 67 -27.97 17.59 13.95
CA ALA A 67 -26.56 17.92 14.04
C ALA A 67 -25.84 16.77 14.77
N THR A 68 -25.40 15.77 14.02
CA THR A 68 -24.27 14.95 14.43
C THR A 68 -23.07 15.89 14.42
N ALA A 69 -22.72 16.38 15.61
CA ALA A 69 -21.44 17.01 15.84
C ALA A 69 -20.35 16.09 15.24
N PRO A 70 -19.39 16.62 14.44
CA PRO A 70 -18.24 15.82 14.10
C PRO A 70 -17.57 15.45 15.43
N ARG A 71 -17.70 14.18 15.83
CA ARG A 71 -16.98 13.64 16.99
C ARG A 71 -15.51 14.03 16.78
N PRO A 72 -14.83 14.59 17.79
CA PRO A 72 -13.51 15.16 17.60
C PRO A 72 -12.63 14.14 16.88
N SER A 73 -12.04 14.56 15.76
CA SER A 73 -10.92 13.85 15.16
C SER A 73 -9.92 13.64 16.30
N ARG A 74 -9.64 12.38 16.61
CA ARG A 74 -8.87 12.00 17.80
C ARG A 74 -7.41 12.51 17.78
N ALA A 75 -7.01 13.22 16.73
CA ALA A 75 -5.69 13.76 16.50
C ALA A 75 -5.59 15.26 16.83
N ALA A 76 -5.91 15.65 18.07
CA ALA A 76 -5.46 16.95 18.59
C ALA A 76 -3.95 16.94 18.95
N GLY A 77 -3.28 15.80 18.80
CA GLY A 77 -1.88 15.59 19.21
C GLY A 77 -0.95 15.06 18.11
N GLY A 78 -1.27 15.25 16.82
CA GLY A 78 -0.40 14.89 15.69
C GLY A 78 -0.06 13.40 15.55
N ASN A 79 -0.69 12.54 16.34
CA ASN A 79 -0.42 11.10 16.39
C ASN A 79 -1.63 10.30 15.89
N ALA A 80 -1.50 9.73 14.70
CA ALA A 80 -2.51 8.83 14.14
C ALA A 80 -2.38 7.42 14.72
N GLN A 81 -3.50 6.76 15.01
CA GLN A 81 -3.54 5.38 15.49
C GLN A 81 -4.49 4.55 14.63
N THR A 82 -3.94 3.64 13.85
CA THR A 82 -4.70 2.88 12.87
C THR A 82 -4.50 1.38 12.99
N VAL A 83 -5.38 0.64 12.32
CA VAL A 83 -5.36 -0.82 12.30
C VAL A 83 -5.37 -1.32 10.87
N GLY A 84 -4.48 -2.27 10.59
CA GLY A 84 -4.39 -3.04 9.35
C GLY A 84 -4.64 -4.51 9.61
N ARG A 85 -5.35 -5.17 8.69
CA ARG A 85 -5.68 -6.60 8.80
C ARG A 85 -5.57 -7.31 7.46
N ARG A 86 -4.89 -8.45 7.42
CA ARG A 86 -4.79 -9.32 6.24
C ARG A 86 -4.71 -10.77 6.68
N LYS A 87 -5.56 -11.63 6.09
CA LYS A 87 -5.76 -13.01 6.58
C LYS A 87 -6.02 -12.98 8.10
N GLU A 88 -5.20 -13.66 8.88
CA GLU A 88 -5.26 -13.70 10.35
C GLU A 88 -4.39 -12.64 11.03
N ALA A 89 -3.55 -11.92 10.29
CA ALA A 89 -2.68 -10.89 10.85
C ALA A 89 -3.46 -9.63 11.21
N VAL A 90 -3.25 -9.15 12.43
CA VAL A 90 -3.77 -7.89 12.96
C VAL A 90 -2.60 -7.04 13.39
N VAL A 91 -2.54 -5.84 12.84
CA VAL A 91 -1.45 -4.89 13.08
C VAL A 91 -2.04 -3.58 13.55
N ARG A 92 -1.54 -3.07 14.67
CA ARG A 92 -1.89 -1.76 15.21
C ARG A 92 -0.69 -0.85 15.06
N VAL A 93 -0.86 0.28 14.38
CA VAL A 93 0.22 1.22 14.10
C VAL A 93 -0.09 2.54 14.77
N ARG A 94 0.92 3.12 15.40
CA ARG A 94 0.95 4.51 15.83
C ARG A 94 2.01 5.24 15.02
N VAL A 95 1.62 6.32 14.38
CA VAL A 95 2.53 7.20 13.64
C VAL A 95 2.82 8.44 14.47
N VAL A 96 4.09 8.85 14.46
CA VAL A 96 4.58 10.08 15.10
C VAL A 96 5.45 10.80 14.07
N PRO A 97 5.31 12.12 13.86
CA PRO A 97 6.25 12.87 13.02
C PRO A 97 7.66 12.78 13.62
N GLY A 98 8.65 12.37 12.81
CA GLY A 98 9.98 11.96 13.29
C GLY A 98 10.99 11.71 12.17
N THR A 99 11.93 10.79 12.40
CA THR A 99 13.15 10.56 11.59
C THR A 99 13.03 9.36 10.63
N GLY A 100 11.87 8.70 10.54
CA GLY A 100 11.68 7.54 9.67
C GLY A 100 11.99 6.20 10.33
N GLU A 101 12.04 6.13 11.66
CA GLU A 101 12.40 4.91 12.37
C GLU A 101 11.22 3.90 12.42
N PHE A 102 11.49 2.64 12.05
CA PHE A 102 10.53 1.54 12.12
C PHE A 102 10.79 0.66 13.35
N LYS A 103 9.88 0.69 14.32
CA LYS A 103 9.89 -0.18 15.50
C LYS A 103 8.74 -1.18 15.45
N LEU A 104 9.06 -2.45 15.25
CA LEU A 104 8.12 -3.56 15.14
C LEU A 104 8.24 -4.47 16.37
N ASN A 105 7.27 -4.42 17.29
CA ASN A 105 7.33 -5.17 18.58
C ASN A 105 8.68 -5.01 19.32
N GLY A 106 9.34 -3.85 19.20
CA GLY A 106 10.64 -3.58 19.82
C GLY A 106 11.87 -4.01 19.01
N ARG A 107 11.70 -4.49 17.77
CA ARG A 107 12.80 -4.84 16.84
C ARG A 107 12.80 -3.92 15.62
N THR A 108 13.92 -3.86 14.90
CA THR A 108 14.04 -3.09 13.65
C THR A 108 13.35 -3.80 12.48
N LEU A 109 13.11 -3.06 11.40
CA LEU A 109 12.45 -3.58 10.19
C LEU A 109 13.23 -4.75 9.56
N GLU A 110 14.55 -4.65 9.53
CA GLU A 110 15.45 -5.62 8.88
C GLU A 110 15.53 -6.93 9.65
N GLU A 111 15.55 -6.87 10.98
CA GLU A 111 15.59 -8.06 11.84
C GLU A 111 14.25 -8.82 11.81
N TYR A 112 13.12 -8.10 11.79
CA TYR A 112 11.80 -8.73 11.77
C TYR A 112 11.44 -9.31 10.41
N PHE A 113 11.78 -8.61 9.32
CA PHE A 113 11.52 -9.03 7.95
C PHE A 113 12.83 -9.24 7.19
N PRO A 114 13.38 -10.47 7.15
CA PRO A 114 14.63 -10.74 6.42
C PRO A 114 14.46 -10.63 4.89
N ASN A 115 13.23 -10.74 4.38
CA ASN A 115 12.96 -10.66 2.94
C ASN A 115 12.76 -9.21 2.49
N LYS A 116 13.59 -8.74 1.54
CA LYS A 116 13.53 -7.41 0.93
C LYS A 116 12.17 -7.08 0.31
N VAL A 117 11.46 -8.07 -0.25
CA VAL A 117 10.13 -7.87 -0.84
C VAL A 117 9.12 -7.37 0.21
N HIS A 118 9.20 -7.88 1.44
CA HIS A 118 8.30 -7.44 2.52
C HIS A 118 8.64 -6.03 3.02
N GLN A 119 9.93 -5.69 3.05
CA GLN A 119 10.39 -4.35 3.40
C GLN A 119 9.91 -3.31 2.38
N GLN A 120 10.02 -3.63 1.08
CA GLN A 120 9.53 -2.75 0.01
C GLN A 120 8.03 -2.50 0.13
N LEU A 121 7.23 -3.55 0.33
CA LEU A 121 5.77 -3.43 0.49
C LEU A 121 5.35 -2.51 1.64
N ILE A 122 6.17 -2.42 2.69
CA ILE A 122 5.93 -1.55 3.85
C ILE A 122 6.28 -0.10 3.51
N LYS A 123 7.33 0.13 2.70
CA LYS A 123 7.80 1.45 2.28
C LYS A 123 6.98 2.05 1.13
N ASP A 124 6.36 1.24 0.27
CA ASP A 124 5.56 1.68 -0.88
C ASP A 124 4.59 2.85 -0.60
N PRO A 125 3.75 2.86 0.46
CA PRO A 125 2.84 3.99 0.71
C PRO A 125 3.56 5.30 1.06
N LEU A 126 4.75 5.23 1.67
CA LEU A 126 5.54 6.42 2.01
C LEU A 126 6.26 6.97 0.77
N VAL A 127 6.73 6.09 -0.10
CA VAL A 127 7.36 6.45 -1.38
C VAL A 127 6.34 7.14 -2.28
N LEU A 128 5.09 6.65 -2.33
CA LEU A 128 4.05 7.25 -3.16
C LEU A 128 3.69 8.69 -2.74
N VAL A 129 3.76 8.97 -1.43
CA VAL A 129 3.50 10.30 -0.85
C VAL A 129 4.78 11.15 -0.81
N GLU A 130 5.91 10.61 -1.25
CA GLU A 130 7.22 11.28 -1.26
C GLU A 130 7.68 11.76 0.13
N LYS A 131 7.20 11.10 1.21
CA LYS A 131 7.55 11.39 2.61
C LYS A 131 8.18 10.16 3.30
N PRO A 132 9.36 9.67 2.85
CA PRO A 132 9.97 8.46 3.41
C PRO A 132 10.44 8.63 4.87
N ASP A 133 11.00 9.79 5.20
CA ASP A 133 11.72 9.99 6.47
C ASP A 133 10.98 10.93 7.45
N ALA A 134 9.74 11.31 7.14
CA ALA A 134 8.99 12.28 7.94
C ALA A 134 8.31 11.66 9.18
N PHE A 135 8.23 10.34 9.26
CA PHE A 135 7.36 9.65 10.22
C PHE A 135 8.05 8.45 10.87
N ASP A 136 8.06 8.43 12.20
CA ASP A 136 8.39 7.25 12.98
C ASP A 136 7.17 6.34 13.13
N ILE A 137 7.36 5.06 12.87
CA ILE A 137 6.31 4.05 12.81
C ILE A 137 6.51 3.03 13.93
N PHE A 138 5.60 3.06 14.90
CA PHE A 138 5.53 2.07 15.97
C PHE A 138 4.41 1.09 15.66
N ALA A 139 4.75 -0.19 15.46
CA ALA A 139 3.76 -1.22 15.15
C ALA A 139 3.77 -2.37 16.14
N ASN A 140 2.57 -2.73 16.58
CA ASN A 140 2.29 -3.94 17.33
C ASN A 140 1.66 -4.99 16.41
N LEU A 141 2.38 -6.09 16.18
CA LEU A 141 1.98 -7.16 15.26
C LEU A 141 1.52 -8.40 16.02
N HIS A 142 0.32 -8.88 15.70
CA HIS A 142 -0.25 -10.11 16.28
C HIS A 142 -0.88 -11.00 15.21
N GLY A 143 -0.70 -12.32 15.35
CA GLY A 143 -1.32 -13.33 14.49
C GLY A 143 -0.75 -13.43 13.07
N GLY A 144 -1.22 -14.44 12.33
CA GLY A 144 -0.80 -14.74 10.96
C GLY A 144 0.68 -15.10 10.83
N GLY A 145 1.27 -14.79 9.69
CA GLY A 145 2.71 -14.94 9.42
C GLY A 145 3.27 -13.74 8.66
N VAL A 146 4.57 -13.73 8.40
CA VAL A 146 5.33 -12.55 7.91
C VAL A 146 4.73 -11.88 6.66
N SER A 147 4.28 -12.65 5.67
CA SER A 147 3.66 -12.11 4.45
C SER A 147 2.29 -11.47 4.70
N GLY A 148 1.52 -12.03 5.63
CA GLY A 148 0.23 -11.45 6.06
C GLY A 148 0.45 -10.17 6.85
N GLN A 149 1.42 -10.18 7.75
CA GLN A 149 1.80 -9.05 8.59
C GLN A 149 2.33 -7.87 7.78
N ALA A 150 3.22 -8.09 6.81
CA ALA A 150 3.73 -7.04 5.92
C ALA A 150 2.59 -6.36 5.13
N GLY A 151 1.67 -7.14 4.58
CA GLY A 151 0.49 -6.59 3.87
C GLY A 151 -0.48 -5.85 4.81
N ALA A 152 -0.60 -6.29 6.06
CA ALA A 152 -1.40 -5.58 7.06
C ALA A 152 -0.75 -4.26 7.50
N LEU A 153 0.58 -4.24 7.67
CA LEU A 153 1.37 -3.02 7.94
C LEU A 153 1.18 -1.98 6.84
N ARG A 154 1.32 -2.40 5.57
CA ARG A 154 1.10 -1.53 4.41
C ARG A 154 -0.25 -0.79 4.48
N LEU A 155 -1.32 -1.52 4.77
CA LEU A 155 -2.67 -0.93 4.89
C LEU A 155 -2.80 0.00 6.11
N ALA A 156 -2.15 -0.34 7.22
CA ALA A 156 -2.18 0.49 8.42
C ALA A 156 -1.45 1.82 8.21
N ILE A 157 -0.26 1.80 7.60
CA ILE A 157 0.52 3.01 7.27
C ILE A 157 -0.27 3.92 6.33
N ALA A 158 -0.83 3.36 5.24
CA ALA A 158 -1.64 4.14 4.30
C ALA A 158 -2.86 4.83 4.97
N ARG A 159 -3.47 4.18 5.97
CA ARG A 159 -4.57 4.78 6.75
C ARG A 159 -4.07 5.84 7.71
N ALA A 160 -2.91 5.62 8.33
CA ALA A 160 -2.34 6.57 9.26
C ALA A 160 -1.94 7.87 8.56
N LEU A 161 -1.40 7.79 7.34
CA LEU A 161 -1.09 8.96 6.53
C LEU A 161 -2.33 9.83 6.26
N ILE A 162 -3.49 9.22 5.95
CA ILE A 162 -4.74 9.97 5.74
C ILE A 162 -5.25 10.65 7.01
N GLU A 163 -5.01 10.05 8.18
CA GLU A 163 -5.39 10.66 9.46
C GLU A 163 -4.48 11.84 9.83
N VAL A 164 -3.23 11.86 9.33
CA VAL A 164 -2.31 12.99 9.49
C VAL A 164 -2.63 14.07 8.46
N ASP A 165 -2.60 13.71 7.17
CA ASP A 165 -2.80 14.59 6.03
C ASP A 165 -3.94 14.06 5.16
N ALA A 166 -5.09 14.74 5.18
CA ALA A 166 -6.27 14.31 4.43
C ALA A 166 -6.11 14.44 2.90
N ASP A 167 -5.15 15.26 2.45
CA ASP A 167 -4.88 15.58 1.04
C ASP A 167 -4.20 14.41 0.28
N ASP A 168 -3.56 13.48 0.99
CA ASP A 168 -2.87 12.33 0.39
C ASP A 168 -3.85 11.20 -0.02
N ARG A 169 -5.12 11.31 0.38
CA ARG A 169 -6.19 10.34 0.10
C ARG A 169 -6.42 10.04 -1.40
N PRO A 170 -6.56 11.03 -2.32
CA PRO A 170 -6.73 10.76 -3.75
C PRO A 170 -5.60 9.95 -4.37
N ALA A 171 -4.34 10.27 -4.05
CA ALA A 171 -3.17 9.55 -4.54
C ALA A 171 -3.16 8.09 -4.05
N LEU A 172 -3.35 7.88 -2.74
CA LEU A 172 -3.39 6.55 -2.13
C LEU A 172 -4.57 5.69 -2.61
N LYS A 173 -5.72 6.32 -2.89
CA LYS A 173 -6.90 5.63 -3.44
C LYS A 173 -6.65 5.19 -4.88
N LYS A 174 -6.05 6.06 -5.71
CA LYS A 174 -5.76 5.76 -7.12
C LYS A 174 -4.79 4.59 -7.26
N ALA A 175 -3.79 4.50 -6.38
CA ALA A 175 -2.83 3.39 -6.35
C ALA A 175 -3.32 2.15 -5.56
N GLY A 176 -4.53 2.17 -5.00
CA GLY A 176 -5.16 1.00 -4.38
C GLY A 176 -4.64 0.62 -2.98
N PHE A 177 -3.97 1.52 -2.26
CA PHE A 177 -3.42 1.24 -0.92
C PHE A 177 -4.47 1.17 0.20
N LEU A 178 -5.68 1.67 -0.04
CA LEU A 178 -6.76 1.74 0.96
C LEU A 178 -7.66 0.51 0.99
N THR A 179 -7.58 -0.33 -0.04
CA THR A 179 -8.39 -1.53 -0.16
C THR A 179 -7.84 -2.64 0.72
N ARG A 180 -8.67 -3.16 1.62
CA ARG A 180 -8.32 -4.34 2.39
C ARG A 180 -8.29 -5.57 1.48
N ASP A 181 -7.19 -6.32 1.50
CA ASP A 181 -7.14 -7.65 0.89
C ASP A 181 -8.08 -8.61 1.64
N ALA A 182 -9.23 -8.91 1.02
CA ALA A 182 -10.29 -9.73 1.59
C ALA A 182 -10.03 -11.25 1.50
N ARG A 183 -8.92 -11.68 0.86
CA ARG A 183 -8.60 -13.09 0.70
C ARG A 183 -8.41 -13.77 2.06
N ALA A 184 -9.16 -14.84 2.30
CA ALA A 184 -9.08 -15.67 3.49
C ALA A 184 -8.92 -17.14 3.10
N THR A 185 -8.38 -17.96 4.01
CA THR A 185 -8.26 -19.40 3.79
C THR A 185 -9.65 -20.03 3.77
N GLU A 186 -10.00 -20.68 2.65
CA GLU A 186 -11.24 -21.42 2.55
C GLU A 186 -11.22 -22.65 3.47
N ARG A 187 -12.33 -22.91 4.16
CA ARG A 187 -12.49 -24.09 5.01
C ARG A 187 -12.46 -25.37 4.17
N LYS A 188 -11.93 -26.47 4.74
CA LYS A 188 -12.08 -27.82 4.18
C LYS A 188 -13.55 -28.25 4.17
N LYS A 189 -14.08 -28.56 2.97
CA LYS A 189 -15.43 -29.12 2.79
C LYS A 189 -15.41 -30.63 3.00
N TYR A 190 -16.53 -31.21 3.42
CA TYR A 190 -16.67 -32.66 3.58
C TYR A 190 -16.52 -33.37 2.23
N GLY A 191 -16.04 -34.63 2.24
CA GLY A 191 -15.78 -35.41 1.03
C GLY A 191 -14.56 -34.98 0.21
N LEU A 192 -13.97 -33.81 0.46
CA LEU A 192 -12.78 -33.31 -0.23
C LEU A 192 -11.51 -33.47 0.64
N LYS A 193 -10.35 -33.61 -0.01
CA LYS A 193 -9.04 -33.70 0.65
C LYS A 193 -8.56 -32.34 1.17
N LYS A 194 -8.85 -31.24 0.45
CA LYS A 194 -8.59 -29.83 0.84
C LYS A 194 -9.84 -28.98 0.56
N ALA A 195 -9.75 -27.66 0.57
CA ALA A 195 -10.88 -26.78 0.25
C ALA A 195 -11.56 -27.09 -1.10
N ARG A 196 -10.77 -27.41 -2.14
CA ARG A 196 -11.25 -27.73 -3.50
C ARG A 196 -10.77 -29.07 -4.06
N LYS A 197 -9.70 -29.65 -3.50
CA LYS A 197 -9.08 -30.88 -4.02
C LYS A 197 -9.98 -32.09 -3.74
N ALA A 198 -10.63 -32.61 -4.79
CA ALA A 198 -11.39 -33.86 -4.74
C ALA A 198 -10.46 -35.09 -4.78
N PRO A 199 -10.88 -36.25 -4.23
CA PRO A 199 -10.27 -37.53 -4.59
C PRO A 199 -10.47 -37.83 -6.08
N GLN A 200 -9.64 -38.72 -6.64
CA GLN A 200 -9.80 -39.17 -8.02
C GLN A 200 -11.13 -39.93 -8.17
N TYR A 201 -11.94 -39.56 -9.16
CA TYR A 201 -13.19 -40.25 -9.49
C TYR A 201 -12.91 -41.44 -10.41
N SER A 202 -13.46 -42.62 -10.09
CA SER A 202 -13.44 -43.80 -10.97
C SER A 202 -14.81 -43.92 -11.63
N LYS A 203 -14.88 -43.63 -12.93
CA LYS A 203 -16.06 -43.89 -13.76
C LYS A 203 -16.04 -45.36 -14.16
N ARG A 204 -17.11 -46.10 -13.89
CA ARG A 204 -17.31 -47.49 -14.31
C ARG A 204 -18.50 -47.57 -15.25
#